data_AF-A0A2V2G995-F1
#
_entry.id   AF-A0A2V2G995-F1
#
_cell.length_a   1.000
_cell.length_b   1.000
_cell.length_c   1.000
_cell.angle_alpha   90.00
_cell.angle_beta   90.00
_cell.angle_gamma   90.00
#
_symmetry.space_group_name_H-M   'P 1'
#
loop_
_entity.id
_entity.type
_entity.pdbx_description
1 polymer ?
#
loop_
_entity_poly.entity_id
_entity_poly.type
_entity_poly.pdbx_seq_one_letter_code
_entity_poly.pdbx_strand_id
1 'polypeptide(L)'
;MLKHALYSCAAALLVCAALLAPRHAFAADATPVGSLNGYAWMDSDNSNKLSFLLGVETAIAMEMALSQEQQKVTGKPVPLSPFQQGWMAAFDNTPRQTIADRIDAFYVANPSQKNRHVFDVLWEQMIVPAFPARR
;
A
#
# COMPACT_ATOMS: atom_id res chain seq x y z
N MET A 1 41.89 15.60 -36.97
CA MET A 1 41.69 14.19 -36.54
C MET A 1 41.98 13.97 -35.05
N LEU A 2 43.02 14.58 -34.47
CA LEU A 2 43.38 14.38 -33.05
C LEU A 2 42.35 14.90 -32.01
N LYS A 3 41.54 15.91 -32.37
CA LYS A 3 40.50 16.47 -31.48
C LYS A 3 39.31 15.53 -31.28
N HIS A 4 38.88 14.78 -32.30
CA HIS A 4 37.73 13.87 -32.19
C HIS A 4 38.01 12.65 -31.31
N ALA A 5 39.26 12.16 -31.28
CA ALA A 5 39.68 11.08 -30.39
C ALA A 5 39.65 11.51 -28.91
N LEU A 6 39.99 12.77 -28.61
CA LEU A 6 39.92 13.32 -27.25
C LEU A 6 38.47 13.44 -26.74
N TYR A 7 37.53 13.88 -27.59
CA TYR A 7 36.12 14.02 -27.21
C TYR A 7 35.43 12.66 -26.96
N SER A 8 35.78 11.62 -27.74
CA SER A 8 35.27 10.25 -27.51
C SER A 8 35.73 9.65 -26.18
N CYS A 9 36.96 9.96 -25.75
CA CYS A 9 37.51 9.41 -24.50
C CYS A 9 36.90 10.08 -23.26
N ALA A 10 36.66 11.40 -23.32
CA ALA A 10 36.00 12.15 -22.24
C ALA A 10 34.52 11.76 -22.06
N ALA A 11 33.80 11.48 -23.16
CA ALA A 11 32.41 11.07 -23.09
C ALA A 11 32.23 9.65 -22.50
N ALA A 12 33.15 8.73 -22.80
CA ALA A 12 33.11 7.37 -22.27
C ALA A 12 33.35 7.30 -20.75
N LEU A 13 34.20 8.20 -20.22
CA LEU A 13 34.49 8.28 -18.78
C LEU A 13 33.32 8.84 -17.95
N LEU A 14 32.53 9.77 -18.51
CA LEU A 14 31.34 10.33 -17.85
C LEU A 14 30.19 9.33 -17.73
N VAL A 15 30.02 8.43 -18.70
CA VAL A 15 28.97 7.40 -18.67
C VAL A 15 29.28 6.30 -17.63
N CYS A 16 30.56 5.94 -17.45
CA CYS A 16 30.96 4.98 -16.43
C CYS A 16 30.84 5.52 -14.99
N ALA A 17 31.04 6.83 -14.79
CA ALA A 17 30.91 7.45 -13.47
C ALA A 17 29.46 7.44 -12.94
N ALA A 18 28.46 7.52 -13.82
CA ALA A 18 27.05 7.44 -13.45
C ALA A 18 26.60 6.02 -13.04
N LEU A 19 27.29 4.97 -13.52
CA LEU A 19 27.00 3.58 -13.17
C LEU A 19 27.62 3.14 -11.84
N LEU A 20 28.57 3.91 -11.32
CA LEU A 20 29.25 3.69 -10.03
C LEU A 20 28.67 4.55 -8.89
N ALA A 21 27.62 5.33 -9.16
CA ALA A 21 26.87 5.96 -8.09
C ALA A 21 26.42 4.85 -7.13
N PRO A 22 26.70 4.97 -5.81
CA PRO A 22 26.24 3.98 -4.86
C PRO A 22 24.73 3.90 -4.99
N ARG A 23 24.25 2.80 -5.57
CA ARG A 23 22.85 2.40 -5.43
C ARG A 23 22.62 2.46 -3.95
N HIS A 24 21.77 3.38 -3.50
CA HIS A 24 21.28 3.33 -2.13
C HIS A 24 20.61 1.97 -2.05
N ALA A 25 21.34 0.99 -1.52
CA ALA A 25 20.73 -0.22 -1.03
C ALA A 25 19.76 0.33 0.00
N PHE A 26 18.47 0.24 -0.30
CA PHE A 26 17.47 0.35 0.74
C PHE A 26 17.90 -0.70 1.76
N ALA A 27 18.53 -0.27 2.84
CA ALA A 27 18.64 -1.09 4.02
C ALA A 27 17.19 -1.45 4.31
N ALA A 28 16.83 -2.71 4.10
CA ALA A 28 15.52 -3.20 4.49
C ALA A 28 15.51 -3.04 6.00
N ASP A 29 14.89 -1.96 6.47
CA ASP A 29 14.62 -1.77 7.87
C ASP A 29 13.94 -3.05 8.34
N ALA A 30 14.54 -3.72 9.33
CA ALA A 30 14.05 -4.99 9.88
C ALA A 30 12.72 -4.82 10.65
N THR A 31 12.00 -3.76 10.34
CA THR A 31 10.71 -3.35 10.86
C THR A 31 9.70 -4.44 10.51
N PRO A 32 9.20 -5.19 11.50
CA PRO A 32 8.30 -6.32 11.25
C PRO A 32 7.04 -5.85 10.51
N VAL A 33 6.47 -6.71 9.66
CA VAL A 33 5.23 -6.42 8.90
C VAL A 33 4.07 -5.95 9.80
N GLY A 34 4.01 -6.41 11.05
CA GLY A 34 2.99 -6.03 12.04
C GLY A 34 3.27 -4.75 12.84
N SER A 35 4.25 -3.94 12.45
CA SER A 35 4.62 -2.72 13.18
C SER A 35 3.96 -1.45 12.66
N LEU A 36 3.10 -1.53 11.64
CA LEU A 36 2.36 -0.40 11.08
C LEU A 36 1.25 0.04 12.05
N ASN A 37 1.64 0.69 13.14
CA ASN A 37 0.75 1.31 14.11
C ASN A 37 0.55 2.81 13.81
N GLY A 38 -0.24 3.48 14.63
CA GLY A 38 -0.49 4.92 14.51
C GLY A 38 0.76 5.80 14.60
N TYR A 39 1.84 5.39 15.27
CA TYR A 39 3.09 6.16 15.25
C TYR A 39 3.75 6.10 13.87
N ALA A 40 3.97 4.90 13.35
CA ALA A 40 4.57 4.71 12.02
C ALA A 40 3.70 5.33 10.91
N TRP A 41 2.37 5.21 11.03
CA TRP A 41 1.44 5.81 10.09
C TRP A 41 1.52 7.33 10.08
N MET A 42 1.50 7.98 11.25
CA MET A 42 1.52 9.44 11.34
C MET A 42 2.87 10.05 10.95
N ASP A 43 3.96 9.30 11.06
CA ASP A 43 5.31 9.68 10.61
C ASP A 43 5.53 9.44 9.10
N SER A 44 4.68 8.62 8.47
CA SER A 44 4.80 8.29 7.05
C SER A 44 4.37 9.43 6.15
N ASP A 45 5.13 9.65 5.08
CA ASP A 45 4.72 10.51 3.97
C ASP A 45 3.42 10.02 3.32
N ASN A 46 2.66 10.96 2.76
CA ASN A 46 1.37 10.65 2.13
C ASN A 46 1.50 9.62 0.99
N SER A 47 2.59 9.64 0.22
CA SER A 47 2.85 8.65 -0.84
C SER A 47 2.95 7.22 -0.29
N ASN A 48 3.51 7.03 0.91
CA ASN A 48 3.60 5.72 1.56
C ASN A 48 2.23 5.25 2.04
N LYS A 49 1.42 6.15 2.61
CA LYS A 49 0.02 5.86 2.99
C LYS A 49 -0.82 5.42 1.80
N LEU A 50 -0.70 6.13 0.67
CA LEU A 50 -1.41 5.78 -0.56
C LEU A 50 -0.90 4.48 -1.19
N SER A 51 0.41 4.22 -1.12
CA SER A 51 1.01 2.97 -1.59
C SER A 51 0.56 1.77 -0.75
N PHE A 52 0.44 1.93 0.57
CA PHE A 52 -0.15 0.92 1.45
C PHE A 52 -1.58 0.56 0.99
N LEU A 53 -2.44 1.57 0.81
CA LEU A 53 -3.83 1.36 0.36
C LEU A 53 -3.90 0.72 -1.04
N LEU A 54 -3.03 1.12 -1.96
CA LEU A 54 -2.89 0.44 -3.26
C LEU A 54 -2.51 -1.04 -3.09
N GLY A 55 -1.63 -1.36 -2.15
CA GLY A 55 -1.28 -2.74 -1.81
C GLY A 55 -2.49 -3.54 -1.33
N VAL A 56 -3.32 -2.95 -0.45
CA VAL A 56 -4.58 -3.58 0.02
C VAL A 56 -5.53 -3.86 -1.14
N GLU A 57 -5.76 -2.88 -2.01
CA GLU A 57 -6.60 -3.04 -3.20
C GLU A 57 -6.06 -4.11 -4.15
N THR A 58 -4.75 -4.18 -4.32
CA THR A 58 -4.11 -5.19 -5.17
C THR A 58 -4.31 -6.60 -4.61
N ALA A 59 -4.22 -6.78 -3.29
CA ALA A 59 -4.51 -8.05 -2.64
C ALA A 59 -5.99 -8.45 -2.82
N ILE A 60 -6.92 -7.51 -2.66
CA ILE A 60 -8.35 -7.74 -2.91
C ILE A 60 -8.61 -8.14 -4.36
N ALA A 61 -8.00 -7.43 -5.32
CA ALA A 61 -8.14 -7.72 -6.75
C ALA A 61 -7.60 -9.10 -7.11
N MET A 62 -6.47 -9.49 -6.53
CA MET A 62 -5.89 -10.83 -6.68
C MET A 62 -6.85 -11.90 -6.14
N GLU A 63 -7.39 -11.73 -4.93
CA GLU A 63 -8.36 -12.68 -4.34
C GLU A 63 -9.64 -12.79 -5.19
N MET A 64 -10.12 -11.67 -5.75
CA MET A 64 -11.25 -11.69 -6.69
C MET A 64 -10.94 -12.48 -7.95
N ALA A 65 -9.75 -12.29 -8.54
CA ALA A 65 -9.33 -13.02 -9.72
C ALA A 65 -9.23 -14.53 -9.45
N LEU A 66 -8.64 -14.93 -8.31
CA LEU A 66 -8.58 -16.33 -7.89
C LEU A 66 -9.98 -16.94 -7.68
N SER A 67 -10.88 -16.19 -7.06
CA SER A 67 -12.28 -16.59 -6.85
C SER A 67 -13.01 -16.83 -8.19
N GLN A 68 -12.77 -15.96 -9.18
CA GLN A 68 -13.33 -16.11 -10.53
C GLN A 68 -12.78 -17.34 -11.25
N GLU A 69 -11.47 -17.58 -11.19
CA GLU A 69 -10.87 -18.78 -11.79
C GLU A 69 -11.39 -20.06 -11.13
N GLN A 70 -11.50 -20.08 -9.80
CA GLN A 70 -12.06 -21.23 -9.09
C GLN A 70 -13.53 -21.47 -9.43
N GLN A 71 -14.33 -20.41 -9.62
CA GLN A 71 -15.71 -20.55 -10.10
C GLN A 71 -15.76 -21.16 -11.51
N LYS A 72 -14.86 -20.78 -12.43
CA LYS A 72 -14.79 -21.38 -13.78
C LYS A 72 -14.50 -22.88 -13.71
N VAL A 73 -13.63 -23.32 -12.80
CA VAL A 73 -13.26 -24.73 -12.62
C VAL A 73 -14.38 -25.53 -11.96
N THR A 74 -15.03 -24.97 -10.94
CA THR A 74 -15.99 -25.71 -10.10
C THR A 74 -17.45 -25.54 -10.52
N GLY A 75 -17.76 -24.54 -11.35
CA GLY A 75 -19.11 -24.13 -11.70
C GLY A 75 -19.90 -23.50 -10.54
N LYS A 76 -19.28 -23.27 -9.38
CA LYS A 76 -19.93 -22.76 -8.17
C LYS A 76 -19.41 -21.36 -7.84
N PRO A 77 -20.28 -20.41 -7.47
CA PRO A 77 -19.84 -19.12 -6.95
C PRO A 77 -18.94 -19.29 -5.73
N VAL A 78 -17.81 -18.58 -5.71
CA VAL A 78 -16.94 -18.48 -4.53
C VAL A 78 -17.33 -17.21 -3.77
N PRO A 79 -17.77 -17.29 -2.50
CA PRO A 79 -18.12 -16.11 -1.74
C PRO A 79 -16.88 -15.27 -1.43
N LEU A 80 -17.02 -13.95 -1.51
CA LEU A 80 -15.99 -13.00 -1.09
C LEU A 80 -15.71 -13.15 0.41
N SER A 81 -14.47 -12.88 0.83
CA SER A 81 -14.12 -12.83 2.24
C SER A 81 -14.90 -11.71 2.95
N PRO A 82 -15.14 -11.80 4.28
CA PRO A 82 -15.76 -10.72 5.03
C PRO A 82 -15.04 -9.38 4.85
N PHE A 83 -13.71 -9.42 4.73
CA PHE A 83 -12.91 -8.23 4.49
C PHE A 83 -13.23 -7.60 3.13
N GLN A 84 -13.25 -8.39 2.05
CA GLN A 84 -13.59 -7.89 0.71
C GLN A 84 -15.02 -7.31 0.66
N GLN A 85 -16.00 -8.00 1.25
CA GLN A 85 -17.38 -7.50 1.32
C GLN A 85 -17.47 -6.17 2.07
N GLY A 86 -16.79 -6.09 3.22
CA GLY A 86 -16.77 -4.87 4.03
C GLY A 86 -16.01 -3.72 3.36
N TRP A 87 -14.91 -4.02 2.66
CA TRP A 87 -14.16 -3.04 1.88
C TRP A 87 -15.04 -2.42 0.80
N MET A 88 -15.73 -3.24 0.01
CA MET A 88 -16.67 -2.75 -1.00
C MET A 88 -17.80 -1.93 -0.37
N ALA A 89 -18.37 -2.39 0.75
CA ALA A 89 -19.44 -1.64 1.43
C ALA A 89 -18.96 -0.28 1.97
N ALA A 90 -17.72 -0.20 2.48
CA ALA A 90 -17.20 0.99 3.12
C ALA A 90 -16.58 2.01 2.16
N PHE A 91 -16.02 1.54 1.04
CA PHE A 91 -15.09 2.31 0.23
C PHE A 91 -15.33 2.21 -1.28
N ASP A 92 -16.43 1.61 -1.74
CA ASP A 92 -16.74 1.63 -3.17
C ASP A 92 -16.75 3.08 -3.71
N ASN A 93 -16.04 3.31 -4.81
CA ASN A 93 -15.78 4.63 -5.41
C ASN A 93 -15.16 5.69 -4.47
N THR A 94 -14.57 5.29 -3.34
CA THR A 94 -13.89 6.22 -2.41
C THR A 94 -12.42 6.41 -2.81
N PRO A 95 -11.93 7.65 -2.98
CA PRO A 95 -10.51 7.87 -3.25
C PRO A 95 -9.62 7.39 -2.10
N ARG A 96 -8.46 6.81 -2.42
CA ARG A 96 -7.46 6.39 -1.39
C ARG A 96 -7.09 7.52 -0.43
N GLN A 97 -7.00 8.75 -0.93
CA GLN A 97 -6.72 9.91 -0.08
C GLN A 97 -7.77 10.06 1.03
N THR A 98 -9.06 9.92 0.68
CA THR A 98 -10.16 10.01 1.66
C THR A 98 -10.06 8.92 2.72
N ILE A 99 -9.62 7.72 2.35
CA ILE A 99 -9.39 6.63 3.33
C ILE A 99 -8.20 6.99 4.23
N ALA A 100 -7.09 7.47 3.67
CA ALA A 100 -5.92 7.87 4.44
C ALA A 100 -6.24 9.01 5.43
N ASP A 101 -6.99 10.01 4.99
CA ASP A 101 -7.43 11.13 5.83
C ASP A 101 -8.31 10.66 7.00
N ARG A 102 -9.15 9.64 6.79
CA ARG A 102 -9.95 9.04 7.88
C ARG A 102 -9.08 8.32 8.90
N ILE A 103 -7.98 7.68 8.48
CA ILE A 103 -7.02 7.02 9.38
C ILE A 103 -6.25 8.08 10.18
N ASP A 104 -5.80 9.15 9.51
CA ASP A 104 -5.16 10.29 10.16
C ASP A 104 -6.09 10.90 11.22
N ALA A 105 -7.34 11.19 10.85
CA ALA A 105 -8.34 11.75 11.75
C ALA A 105 -8.57 10.86 12.98
N PHE A 106 -8.60 9.54 12.80
CA PHE A 106 -8.71 8.61 13.93
C PHE A 106 -7.55 8.76 14.91
N TYR A 107 -6.30 8.72 14.45
CA TYR A 107 -5.14 8.81 15.36
C TYR A 107 -4.90 10.20 15.94
N VAL A 108 -5.34 11.26 15.24
CA VAL A 108 -5.36 12.63 15.77
C VAL A 108 -6.37 12.76 16.91
N ALA A 109 -7.58 12.21 16.73
CA ALA A 109 -8.63 12.24 17.75
C ALA A 109 -8.36 11.27 18.92
N ASN A 110 -7.56 10.23 18.71
CA ASN A 110 -7.31 9.17 19.69
C ASN A 110 -5.80 8.99 19.97
N PRO A 111 -5.11 9.98 20.53
CA PRO A 111 -3.65 9.92 20.73
C PRO A 111 -3.20 8.77 21.64
N SER A 112 -4.03 8.33 22.59
CA SER A 112 -3.76 7.16 23.44
C SER A 112 -3.80 5.82 22.68
N GLN A 113 -4.38 5.79 21.48
CA GLN A 113 -4.51 4.59 20.65
C GLN A 113 -3.44 4.48 19.55
N LYS A 114 -2.40 5.33 19.54
CA LYS A 114 -1.35 5.28 18.50
C LYS A 114 -0.54 3.97 18.46
N ASN A 115 -0.57 3.17 19.53
CA ASN A 115 0.02 1.83 19.51
C ASN A 115 -0.80 0.80 18.74
N ARG A 116 -2.07 1.10 18.45
CA ARG A 116 -2.97 0.22 17.71
C ARG A 116 -2.54 0.09 16.26
N HIS A 117 -2.72 -1.10 15.68
CA HIS A 117 -2.33 -1.36 14.30
C HIS A 117 -3.27 -0.65 13.31
N VAL A 118 -2.75 -0.19 12.17
CA VAL A 118 -3.54 0.50 11.12
C VAL A 118 -4.65 -0.40 10.58
N PHE A 119 -4.39 -1.69 10.37
CA PHE A 119 -5.46 -2.61 9.95
C PHE A 119 -6.57 -2.77 10.98
N ASP A 120 -6.28 -2.74 12.28
CA ASP A 120 -7.33 -2.82 13.31
C ASP A 120 -8.23 -1.58 13.25
N VAL A 121 -7.62 -0.40 13.07
CA VAL A 121 -8.34 0.86 12.90
C VAL A 121 -9.19 0.83 11.64
N LEU A 122 -8.60 0.45 10.49
CA LEU A 122 -9.30 0.33 9.22
C LEU A 122 -10.49 -0.64 9.32
N TRP A 123 -10.26 -1.81 9.93
CA TRP A 123 -11.29 -2.82 10.13
C TRP A 123 -12.40 -2.33 11.06
N GLU A 124 -12.08 -2.05 12.33
CA GLU A 124 -13.13 -1.83 13.34
C GLU A 124 -13.77 -0.44 13.27
N GLN A 125 -13.06 0.58 12.79
CA GLN A 125 -13.54 1.96 12.81
C GLN A 125 -14.11 2.43 11.48
N MET A 126 -13.84 1.71 10.39
CA MET A 126 -14.27 2.13 9.05
C MET A 126 -15.04 1.04 8.31
N ILE A 127 -14.54 -0.19 8.31
CA ILE A 127 -15.17 -1.30 7.58
C ILE A 127 -16.33 -1.91 8.36
N VAL A 128 -16.12 -2.29 9.62
CA VAL A 128 -17.16 -2.92 10.45
C VAL A 128 -18.43 -2.06 10.55
N PRO A 129 -18.35 -0.73 10.75
CA PRO A 129 -19.53 0.13 10.79
C PRO A 129 -20.29 0.23 9.46
N ALA A 130 -19.65 -0.10 8.34
CA ALA A 130 -20.27 -0.07 7.02
C ALA A 130 -21.05 -1.34 6.68
N PHE A 131 -20.89 -2.42 7.45
CA PHE A 131 -21.76 -3.58 7.26
C PHE A 131 -23.20 -3.20 7.55
N PRO A 132 -24.16 -3.57 6.68
CA PRO A 132 -25.56 -3.42 7.01
C PRO A 132 -25.83 -4.14 8.32
N ALA A 133 -26.52 -3.47 9.25
CA ALA A 133 -26.94 -4.08 10.51
C ALA A 133 -27.57 -5.44 10.19
N ARG A 134 -27.12 -6.51 10.86
CA ARG A 134 -27.68 -7.85 10.69
C ARG A 134 -29.19 -7.75 10.85
N ARG A 135 -29.92 -7.86 9.74
CA ARG A 135 -31.37 -8.05 9.73
C ARG A 135 -31.69 -9.51 9.97
#